data_AF-A0A6M7XXZ6-F1
#
_entry.id   AF-A0A6M7XXZ6-F1
#
_cell.length_a   1.000
_cell.length_b   1.000
_cell.length_c   1.000
_cell.angle_alpha   90.00
_cell.angle_beta   90.00
_cell.angle_gamma   90.00
#
_symmetry.space_group_name_H-M   'P 1'
#
loop_
_entity.id
_entity.type
_entity.pdbx_description
1 polymer ?
#
loop_
_entity_poly.entity_id
_entity_poly.type
_entity_poly.pdbx_seq_one_letter_code
_entity_poly.pdbx_strand_id
1 'polypeptide(L)'
;MQLVFETLLEQLSLSVDEVDFHNALASAAGAFDIPAFAYLSLVSDRVTKPTLISNYHSGWTSHYLRHQYERIDPVIEWARCSECPFQWGPGFGHAGTSKRQQQLFDEATEFGICCGLTIPLVDRRGGVAAMTFAADRLDPTFLRVAEQYEQALEIMAMCFHIGVRRKLSGGLAVDGVSLTPREYECLEWTAKGKSAWEIGCILGIKERTAAFHLDNAKKKLGVRTKNQAVTLLASSRSSIL
;
A
#
# COMPACT_ATOMS: atom_id res chain seq x y z
N MET A 1 -23.40 0.04 6.05
CA MET A 1 -22.27 0.90 5.63
C MET A 1 -21.48 1.43 6.84
N GLN A 2 -22.07 2.23 7.74
CA GLN A 2 -21.34 2.81 8.89
C GLN A 2 -20.61 1.75 9.74
N LEU A 3 -21.31 0.69 10.16
CA LEU A 3 -20.71 -0.39 10.95
C LEU A 3 -19.55 -1.08 10.22
N VAL A 4 -19.66 -1.29 8.90
CA VAL A 4 -18.61 -1.92 8.08
C VAL A 4 -17.34 -1.07 8.08
N PHE A 5 -17.48 0.25 7.96
CA PHE A 5 -16.35 1.18 8.04
C PHE A 5 -15.73 1.21 9.44
N GLU A 6 -16.53 1.30 10.48
CA GLU A 6 -16.04 1.32 11.87
C GLU A 6 -15.25 0.04 12.18
N THR A 7 -15.81 -1.13 11.82
CA THR A 7 -15.13 -2.42 11.96
C THR A 7 -13.85 -2.50 11.14
N LEU A 8 -13.86 -2.03 9.88
CA LEU A 8 -12.65 -1.99 9.05
C LEU A 8 -11.56 -1.12 9.70
N LEU A 9 -11.90 0.10 10.13
CA LEU A 9 -10.93 1.01 10.75
C LEU A 9 -10.35 0.44 12.04
N GLU A 10 -11.17 -0.20 12.87
CA GLU A 10 -10.74 -0.90 14.07
C GLU A 10 -9.76 -2.03 13.73
N GLN A 11 -10.11 -2.90 12.78
CA GLN A 11 -9.25 -4.00 12.33
C GLN A 11 -7.94 -3.50 11.72
N LEU A 12 -7.96 -2.46 10.90
CA LEU A 12 -6.76 -1.84 10.32
C LEU A 12 -5.85 -1.24 11.40
N SER A 13 -6.42 -0.71 12.49
CA SER A 13 -5.63 -0.15 13.59
C SER A 13 -4.85 -1.22 14.38
N LEU A 14 -5.46 -2.40 14.51
CA LEU A 14 -4.94 -3.57 15.22
C LEU A 14 -4.01 -4.43 14.35
N SER A 15 -4.09 -4.29 13.02
CA SER A 15 -3.29 -5.08 12.07
C SER A 15 -1.79 -4.88 12.26
N VAL A 16 -1.04 -5.99 12.32
CA VAL A 16 0.42 -6.00 12.47
C VAL A 16 1.16 -6.61 11.29
N ASP A 17 0.49 -7.45 10.49
CA ASP A 17 1.08 -8.13 9.33
C ASP A 17 0.13 -8.19 8.11
N GLU A 18 0.62 -8.71 6.98
CA GLU A 18 -0.17 -8.84 5.74
C GLU A 18 -1.43 -9.70 5.89
N VAL A 19 -1.44 -10.66 6.83
CA VAL A 19 -2.57 -11.56 7.07
C VAL A 19 -3.70 -10.81 7.78
N ASP A 20 -3.38 -9.96 8.76
CA ASP A 20 -4.37 -9.12 9.42
C ASP A 20 -5.03 -8.14 8.43
N PHE A 21 -4.22 -7.49 7.60
CA PHE A 21 -4.73 -6.59 6.56
C PHE A 21 -5.61 -7.35 5.57
N HIS A 22 -5.18 -8.53 5.11
CA HIS A 22 -6.01 -9.39 4.27
C HIS A 22 -7.37 -9.67 4.91
N ASN A 23 -7.40 -10.11 6.16
CA ASN A 23 -8.62 -10.46 6.88
C ASN A 23 -9.56 -9.26 7.06
N ALA A 24 -9.00 -8.08 7.37
CA ALA A 24 -9.76 -6.85 7.52
C ALA A 24 -10.48 -6.47 6.21
N LEU A 25 -9.75 -6.50 5.09
CA LEU A 25 -10.31 -6.18 3.79
C LEU A 25 -11.28 -7.25 3.29
N ALA A 26 -11.03 -8.53 3.56
CA ALA A 26 -11.94 -9.63 3.23
C ALA A 26 -13.28 -9.50 3.99
N SER A 27 -13.23 -9.16 5.27
CA SER A 27 -14.43 -8.90 6.08
C SER A 27 -15.23 -7.72 5.52
N ALA A 28 -14.57 -6.62 5.15
CA ALA A 28 -15.23 -5.45 4.60
C ALA A 28 -15.82 -5.73 3.20
N ALA A 29 -15.04 -6.32 2.29
CA ALA A 29 -15.48 -6.68 0.94
C ALA A 29 -16.67 -7.65 0.96
N GLY A 30 -16.64 -8.65 1.85
CA GLY A 30 -17.76 -9.58 2.04
C GLY A 30 -19.06 -8.89 2.48
N ALA A 31 -18.98 -7.79 3.24
CA ALA A 31 -20.16 -7.02 3.63
C ALA A 31 -20.78 -6.19 2.48
N PHE A 32 -20.09 -6.08 1.34
CA PHE A 32 -20.58 -5.48 0.11
C PHE A 32 -20.86 -6.52 -0.99
N ASP A 33 -20.85 -7.82 -0.66
CA ASP A 33 -20.99 -8.93 -1.60
C ASP A 33 -19.94 -8.90 -2.74
N ILE A 34 -18.75 -8.35 -2.45
CA ILE A 34 -17.64 -8.31 -3.41
C ILE A 34 -16.84 -9.61 -3.30
N PRO A 35 -16.76 -10.43 -4.36
CA PRO A 35 -16.21 -11.78 -4.26
C PRO A 35 -14.67 -11.77 -4.21
N ALA A 36 -14.03 -10.84 -4.92
CA ALA A 36 -12.59 -10.82 -5.06
C ALA A 36 -12.01 -9.41 -4.93
N PHE A 37 -10.82 -9.31 -4.34
CA PHE A 37 -10.07 -8.07 -4.23
C PHE A 37 -8.56 -8.30 -4.35
N ALA A 38 -7.86 -7.26 -4.79
CA ALA A 38 -6.40 -7.19 -4.75
C ALA A 38 -5.94 -5.76 -4.47
N TYR A 39 -5.10 -5.62 -3.46
CA TYR A 39 -4.28 -4.44 -3.23
C TYR A 39 -2.86 -4.71 -3.73
N LEU A 40 -2.39 -3.91 -4.69
CA LEU A 40 -1.03 -3.96 -5.19
C LEU A 40 -0.35 -2.62 -4.93
N SER A 41 0.78 -2.62 -4.22
CA SER A 41 1.63 -1.45 -4.02
C SER A 41 2.94 -1.60 -4.74
N LEU A 42 3.22 -0.68 -5.66
CA LEU A 42 4.45 -0.60 -6.42
C LEU A 42 5.26 0.61 -5.93
N VAL A 43 6.42 0.35 -5.36
CA VAL A 43 7.38 1.39 -5.00
C VAL A 43 8.18 1.76 -6.24
N SER A 44 8.49 3.05 -6.41
CA SER A 44 9.21 3.56 -7.59
C SER A 44 10.64 3.00 -7.71
N ASP A 45 11.22 2.54 -6.59
CA ASP A 45 12.54 1.92 -6.58
C ASP A 45 12.50 0.47 -7.10
N ARG A 46 13.36 0.17 -8.08
CA ARG A 46 13.49 -1.14 -8.74
C ARG A 46 13.96 -2.26 -7.80
N VAL A 47 14.44 -1.92 -6.61
CA VAL A 47 14.94 -2.90 -5.63
C VAL A 47 13.83 -3.43 -4.72
N THR A 48 12.77 -2.65 -4.50
CA THR A 48 11.73 -3.01 -3.52
C THR A 48 10.70 -3.95 -4.13
N LYS A 49 10.49 -5.12 -3.51
CA LYS A 49 9.49 -6.10 -3.96
C LYS A 49 8.08 -5.48 -3.86
N PRO A 50 7.20 -5.70 -4.86
CA PRO A 50 5.81 -5.28 -4.77
C PRO A 50 5.11 -5.95 -3.57
N THR A 51 4.27 -5.18 -2.88
CA THR A 51 3.38 -5.71 -1.84
C THR A 51 2.04 -6.03 -2.48
N LEU A 52 1.64 -7.30 -2.46
CA LEU A 52 0.36 -7.79 -2.99
C LEU A 52 -0.43 -8.44 -1.86
N ILE A 53 -1.58 -7.86 -1.50
CA ILE A 53 -2.52 -8.39 -0.52
C ILE A 53 -3.85 -8.62 -1.23
N SER A 54 -4.26 -9.87 -1.37
CA SER A 54 -5.45 -10.23 -2.17
C SER A 54 -6.09 -11.51 -1.67
N ASN A 55 -7.37 -11.73 -1.98
CA ASN A 55 -8.05 -13.02 -1.84
C ASN A 55 -8.13 -13.84 -3.15
N TYR A 56 -7.41 -13.40 -4.18
CA TYR A 56 -7.25 -14.17 -5.41
C TYR A 56 -6.61 -15.53 -5.14
N HIS A 57 -6.89 -16.50 -6.02
CA HIS A 57 -6.32 -17.83 -5.95
C HIS A 57 -4.78 -17.77 -5.88
N SER A 58 -4.17 -18.50 -4.93
CA SER A 58 -2.73 -18.43 -4.68
C SER A 58 -1.87 -18.84 -5.87
N GLY A 59 -2.40 -19.74 -6.73
CA GLY A 59 -1.78 -20.09 -8.01
C GLY A 59 -1.67 -18.89 -8.96
N TRP A 60 -2.71 -18.06 -9.01
CA TRP A 60 -2.71 -16.84 -9.84
C TRP A 60 -1.75 -15.79 -9.30
N THR A 61 -1.81 -15.47 -8.01
CA THR A 61 -0.93 -14.44 -7.42
C THR A 61 0.54 -14.81 -7.53
N SER A 62 0.87 -16.10 -7.35
CA SER A 62 2.24 -16.62 -7.53
C SER A 62 2.69 -16.53 -8.99
N HIS A 63 1.80 -16.86 -9.93
CA HIS A 63 2.06 -16.77 -11.36
C HIS A 63 2.27 -15.33 -11.82
N TYR A 64 1.36 -14.43 -11.43
CA TYR A 64 1.40 -13.00 -11.71
C TYR A 64 2.73 -12.36 -11.30
N LEU A 65 3.16 -12.58 -10.05
CA LEU A 65 4.42 -12.04 -9.53
C LEU A 65 5.66 -12.69 -10.18
N ARG A 66 5.61 -13.99 -10.49
CA ARG A 66 6.72 -14.70 -11.15
C ARG A 66 6.96 -14.16 -12.57
N HIS A 67 5.89 -13.88 -13.30
CA HIS A 67 5.95 -13.38 -14.67
C HIS A 67 6.10 -11.84 -14.79
N GLN A 68 6.17 -11.15 -13.64
CA GLN A 68 6.27 -9.70 -13.53
C GLN A 68 5.13 -8.97 -14.26
N TYR A 69 3.91 -9.50 -14.10
CA TYR A 69 2.74 -8.97 -14.78
C TYR A 69 2.39 -7.54 -14.35
N GLU A 70 2.79 -7.10 -13.16
CA GLU A 70 2.64 -5.71 -12.69
C GLU A 70 3.28 -4.66 -13.62
N ARG A 71 4.22 -5.08 -14.49
CA ARG A 71 4.95 -4.20 -15.40
C ARG A 71 4.25 -4.01 -16.74
N ILE A 72 3.32 -4.89 -17.08
CA ILE A 72 2.61 -4.89 -18.36
C ILE A 72 1.10 -4.82 -18.16
N ASP A 73 0.59 -5.03 -16.94
CA ASP A 73 -0.84 -5.05 -16.64
C ASP A 73 -1.50 -3.72 -17.03
N PRO A 74 -2.42 -3.72 -18.02
CA PRO A 74 -3.08 -2.50 -18.48
C PRO A 74 -3.88 -1.79 -17.38
N VAL A 75 -4.40 -2.53 -16.39
CA VAL A 75 -5.10 -1.95 -15.23
C VAL A 75 -4.12 -1.14 -14.40
N ILE A 76 -2.91 -1.65 -14.19
CA ILE A 76 -1.86 -0.94 -13.45
C ILE A 76 -1.29 0.22 -14.26
N GLU A 77 -1.08 0.05 -15.56
CA GLU A 77 -0.65 1.14 -16.45
C GLU A 77 -1.65 2.30 -16.42
N TRP A 78 -2.95 1.99 -16.46
CA TRP A 78 -4.00 3.00 -16.36
C TRP A 78 -4.06 3.64 -14.98
N ALA A 79 -3.96 2.85 -13.91
CA ALA A 79 -3.96 3.35 -12.53
C ALA A 79 -2.77 4.28 -12.23
N ARG A 80 -1.67 4.21 -12.99
CA ARG A 80 -0.54 5.14 -12.89
C ARG A 80 -0.84 6.51 -13.48
N CYS A 81 -1.77 6.59 -14.43
CA CYS A 81 -2.10 7.80 -15.17
C CYS A 81 -3.47 8.39 -14.78
N SER A 82 -4.32 7.62 -14.11
CA SER A 82 -5.65 8.03 -13.65
C SER A 82 -5.62 8.48 -12.20
N GLU A 83 -6.34 9.56 -11.90
CA GLU A 83 -6.60 10.02 -10.52
C GLU A 83 -7.98 9.58 -10.00
N CYS A 84 -8.84 9.03 -10.88
CA CYS A 84 -10.20 8.60 -10.53
C CYS A 84 -10.35 7.08 -10.56
N PRO A 85 -11.27 6.50 -9.77
CA PRO A 85 -11.70 5.12 -9.93
C PRO A 85 -12.16 4.85 -11.36
N PHE A 86 -11.91 3.62 -11.84
CA PHE A 86 -12.32 3.22 -13.19
C PHE A 86 -12.68 1.74 -13.23
N GLN A 87 -13.64 1.42 -14.10
CA GLN A 87 -14.07 0.05 -14.35
C GLN A 87 -13.33 -0.54 -15.55
N TRP A 88 -13.09 -1.84 -15.51
CA TRP A 88 -12.47 -2.60 -16.59
C TRP A 88 -13.14 -3.98 -16.74
N GLY A 89 -13.01 -4.59 -17.92
CA GLY A 89 -13.59 -5.89 -18.26
C GLY A 89 -13.17 -6.34 -19.65
N PRO A 90 -13.85 -7.34 -20.25
CA PRO A 90 -13.64 -7.73 -21.63
C PRO A 90 -13.67 -6.51 -22.56
N GLY A 91 -12.65 -6.34 -23.39
CA GLY A 91 -12.51 -5.13 -24.23
C GLY A 91 -11.63 -4.03 -23.64
N PHE A 92 -11.24 -4.10 -22.37
CA PHE A 92 -10.39 -3.08 -21.75
C PHE A 92 -9.01 -3.03 -22.43
N GLY A 93 -8.54 -1.81 -22.71
CA GLY A 93 -7.23 -1.58 -23.36
C GLY A 93 -7.10 -2.04 -24.81
N HIS A 94 -8.17 -2.51 -25.48
CA HIS A 94 -8.11 -3.20 -26.79
C HIS A 94 -7.55 -2.37 -27.95
N ALA A 95 -7.53 -1.04 -27.84
CA ALA A 95 -6.81 -0.20 -28.79
C ALA A 95 -5.30 -0.22 -28.47
N GLY A 96 -4.59 -1.25 -28.94
CA GLY A 96 -3.12 -1.32 -28.87
C GLY A 96 -2.53 -2.27 -27.82
N THR A 97 -3.33 -3.18 -27.25
CA THR A 97 -2.85 -4.20 -26.31
C THR A 97 -1.86 -5.16 -26.98
N SER A 98 -0.73 -5.43 -26.33
CA SER A 98 0.21 -6.45 -26.78
C SER A 98 -0.34 -7.87 -26.60
N LYS A 99 0.17 -8.85 -27.37
CA LYS A 99 -0.18 -10.28 -27.19
C LYS A 99 0.05 -10.77 -25.76
N ARG A 100 1.06 -10.23 -25.06
CA ARG A 100 1.39 -10.61 -23.68
C ARG A 100 0.37 -10.06 -22.68
N GLN A 101 -0.17 -8.87 -22.94
CA GLN A 101 -1.25 -8.29 -22.14
C GLN A 101 -2.58 -9.02 -22.37
N GLN A 102 -2.85 -9.49 -23.58
CA GLN A 102 -4.00 -10.36 -23.86
C GLN A 102 -3.88 -11.68 -23.09
N GLN A 103 -2.72 -12.33 -23.17
CA GLN A 103 -2.45 -13.56 -22.41
C GLN A 103 -2.65 -13.38 -20.90
N LEU A 104 -2.24 -12.24 -20.33
CA LEU A 104 -2.48 -11.92 -18.92
C LEU A 104 -3.98 -11.95 -18.58
N PHE A 105 -4.83 -11.32 -19.40
CA PHE A 105 -6.28 -11.32 -19.15
C PHE A 105 -6.94 -12.68 -19.39
N ASP A 106 -6.48 -13.42 -20.40
CA ASP A 106 -6.96 -14.78 -20.67
C ASP A 106 -6.66 -15.70 -19.48
N GLU A 107 -5.41 -15.70 -18.99
CA GLU A 107 -5.01 -16.45 -17.81
C GLU A 107 -5.75 -15.98 -16.55
N ALA A 108 -5.93 -14.67 -16.34
CA ALA A 108 -6.68 -14.12 -15.21
C ALA A 108 -8.13 -14.63 -15.19
N THR A 109 -8.76 -14.75 -16.37
CA THR A 109 -10.13 -15.23 -16.52
C THR A 109 -10.27 -16.69 -16.08
N GLU A 110 -9.26 -17.54 -16.30
CA GLU A 110 -9.25 -18.93 -15.81
C GLU A 110 -9.30 -19.01 -14.27
N PHE A 111 -8.85 -17.96 -13.58
CA PHE A 111 -8.92 -17.84 -12.12
C PHE A 111 -10.11 -17.01 -11.62
N GLY A 112 -11.08 -16.69 -12.49
CA GLY A 112 -12.28 -15.95 -12.13
C GLY A 112 -12.08 -14.44 -11.96
N ILE A 113 -11.08 -13.87 -12.64
CA ILE A 113 -10.80 -12.44 -12.65
C ILE A 113 -11.09 -11.91 -14.06
N CYS A 114 -12.34 -11.50 -14.30
CA CYS A 114 -12.83 -11.11 -15.63
C CYS A 114 -13.04 -9.59 -15.76
N CYS A 115 -13.57 -8.97 -14.72
CA CYS A 115 -13.83 -7.54 -14.67
C CYS A 115 -13.64 -6.99 -13.25
N GLY A 116 -13.54 -5.68 -13.12
CA GLY A 116 -13.39 -5.05 -11.81
C GLY A 116 -13.50 -3.54 -11.80
N LEU A 117 -13.55 -2.99 -10.59
CA LEU A 117 -13.39 -1.58 -10.27
C LEU A 117 -12.00 -1.40 -9.64
N THR A 118 -11.19 -0.53 -10.22
CA THR A 118 -9.87 -0.18 -9.70
C THR A 118 -9.84 1.25 -9.21
N ILE A 119 -9.41 1.45 -7.98
CA ILE A 119 -9.18 2.73 -7.34
C ILE A 119 -7.66 2.98 -7.35
N PRO A 120 -7.17 3.97 -8.11
CA PRO A 120 -5.77 4.36 -8.08
C PRO A 120 -5.45 5.05 -6.76
N LEU A 121 -4.32 4.68 -6.15
CA LEU A 121 -3.83 5.19 -4.89
C LEU A 121 -2.43 5.75 -5.13
N VAL A 122 -2.38 7.02 -5.54
CA VAL A 122 -1.13 7.70 -5.88
C VAL A 122 -0.38 8.05 -4.61
N ASP A 123 0.88 7.64 -4.53
CA ASP A 123 1.79 8.05 -3.47
C ASP A 123 2.59 9.30 -3.90
N ARG A 124 2.83 10.22 -2.97
CA ARG A 124 3.55 11.48 -3.23
C ARG A 124 5.02 11.27 -3.63
N ARG A 125 5.58 10.06 -3.52
CA ARG A 125 6.92 9.68 -4.02
C ARG A 125 6.92 9.04 -5.42
N GLY A 126 5.81 9.13 -6.16
CA GLY A 126 5.68 8.52 -7.49
C GLY A 126 5.54 6.99 -7.46
N GLY A 127 5.36 6.41 -6.28
CA GLY A 127 4.87 5.04 -6.13
C GLY A 127 3.38 5.00 -6.47
N VAL A 128 2.93 3.90 -7.05
CA VAL A 128 1.52 3.71 -7.39
C VAL A 128 1.04 2.48 -6.67
N ALA A 129 0.00 2.65 -5.86
CA ALA A 129 -0.81 1.56 -5.38
C ALA A 129 -2.13 1.53 -6.15
N ALA A 130 -2.73 0.36 -6.23
CA ALA A 130 -4.05 0.16 -6.82
C ALA A 130 -4.84 -0.78 -5.91
N MET A 131 -6.06 -0.39 -5.59
CA MET A 131 -7.05 -1.26 -4.96
C MET A 131 -8.02 -1.72 -6.03
N THR A 132 -8.10 -3.02 -6.27
CA THR A 132 -8.99 -3.61 -7.26
C THR A 132 -10.03 -4.47 -6.56
N PHE A 133 -11.30 -4.25 -6.88
CA PHE A 133 -12.41 -5.13 -6.55
C PHE A 133 -12.84 -5.83 -7.83
N ALA A 134 -12.82 -7.16 -7.87
CA ALA A 134 -13.00 -7.93 -9.10
C ALA A 134 -14.12 -8.98 -8.98
N ALA A 135 -14.59 -9.43 -10.13
CA ALA A 135 -15.61 -10.46 -10.28
C ALA A 135 -15.31 -11.43 -11.44
N ASP A 136 -15.93 -12.59 -11.38
CA ASP A 136 -15.80 -13.68 -12.36
C ASP A 136 -16.54 -13.40 -13.68
N ARG A 137 -17.45 -12.43 -13.67
CA ARG A 137 -18.26 -12.02 -14.81
C ARG A 137 -18.73 -10.57 -14.63
N LEU A 138 -19.07 -9.94 -15.75
CA LEU A 138 -19.86 -8.70 -15.77
C LEU A 138 -21.29 -8.97 -15.30
N ASP A 139 -21.48 -9.09 -13.99
CA ASP A 139 -22.79 -9.21 -13.36
C ASP A 139 -23.35 -7.81 -13.06
N PRO A 140 -24.59 -7.50 -13.50
CA PRO A 140 -25.31 -6.30 -13.08
C PRO A 140 -25.30 -6.05 -11.56
N THR A 141 -25.22 -7.10 -10.73
CA THR A 141 -25.13 -6.93 -9.27
C THR A 141 -23.81 -6.30 -8.85
N PHE A 142 -22.69 -6.80 -9.38
CA PHE A 142 -21.37 -6.24 -9.13
C PHE A 142 -21.28 -4.79 -9.63
N LEU A 143 -21.77 -4.51 -10.84
CA LEU A 143 -21.76 -3.15 -11.40
C LEU A 143 -22.57 -2.18 -10.55
N ARG A 144 -23.76 -2.59 -10.07
CA ARG A 144 -24.55 -1.77 -9.15
C ARG A 144 -23.81 -1.49 -7.85
N VAL A 145 -23.13 -2.49 -7.26
CA VAL A 145 -22.32 -2.29 -6.04
C VAL A 145 -21.17 -1.32 -6.32
N ALA A 146 -20.45 -1.50 -7.43
CA ALA A 146 -19.35 -0.64 -7.83
C ALA A 146 -19.78 0.81 -8.03
N GLU A 147 -20.93 1.06 -8.66
CA GLU A 147 -21.48 2.40 -8.86
C GLU A 147 -22.08 2.99 -7.57
N GLN A 148 -22.90 2.21 -6.85
CA GLN A 148 -23.62 2.69 -5.67
C GLN A 148 -22.67 3.02 -4.50
N TYR A 149 -21.60 2.25 -4.37
CA TYR A 149 -20.65 2.35 -3.26
C TYR A 149 -19.28 2.84 -3.69
N GLU A 150 -19.12 3.42 -4.89
CA GLU A 150 -17.83 3.87 -5.43
C GLU A 150 -17.03 4.72 -4.42
N GLN A 151 -17.66 5.77 -3.89
CA GLN A 151 -17.05 6.68 -2.91
C GLN A 151 -16.68 5.98 -1.60
N ALA A 152 -17.52 5.03 -1.18
CA ALA A 152 -17.23 4.24 0.01
C ALA A 152 -16.03 3.32 -0.22
N LEU A 153 -16.00 2.63 -1.36
CA LEU A 153 -14.89 1.77 -1.77
C LEU A 153 -13.59 2.57 -1.89
N GLU A 154 -13.65 3.80 -2.39
CA GLU A 154 -12.52 4.71 -2.49
C GLU A 154 -11.97 5.11 -1.10
N ILE A 155 -12.85 5.51 -0.17
CA ILE A 155 -12.44 5.82 1.22
C ILE A 155 -11.83 4.58 1.89
N MET A 156 -12.44 3.41 1.73
CA MET A 156 -11.90 2.16 2.27
C MET A 156 -10.53 1.84 1.69
N ALA A 157 -10.35 1.98 0.38
CA ALA A 157 -9.08 1.78 -0.31
C ALA A 157 -8.00 2.72 0.23
N MET A 158 -8.34 4.00 0.46
CA MET A 158 -7.43 5.00 1.02
C MET A 158 -7.05 4.68 2.47
N CYS A 159 -8.02 4.36 3.33
CA CYS A 159 -7.77 3.96 4.72
C CYS A 159 -6.88 2.71 4.80
N PHE A 160 -7.17 1.71 3.96
CA PHE A 160 -6.38 0.50 3.84
C PHE A 160 -4.94 0.79 3.43
N HIS A 161 -4.76 1.59 2.37
CA HIS A 161 -3.44 1.99 1.87
C HIS A 161 -2.61 2.69 2.95
N ILE A 162 -3.22 3.64 3.67
CA ILE A 162 -2.57 4.35 4.78
C ILE A 162 -2.18 3.38 5.89
N GLY A 163 -3.05 2.42 6.24
CA GLY A 163 -2.77 1.39 7.24
C GLY A 163 -1.56 0.53 6.84
N VAL A 164 -1.57 -0.03 5.63
CA VAL A 164 -0.48 -0.85 5.08
C VAL A 164 0.82 -0.06 5.03
N ARG A 165 0.79 1.19 4.55
CA ARG A 165 1.98 2.06 4.51
C ARG A 165 2.57 2.31 5.89
N ARG A 166 1.73 2.57 6.88
CA ARG A 166 2.17 2.84 8.26
C ARG A 166 2.75 1.60 8.95
N LYS A 167 2.14 0.44 8.76
CA LYS A 167 2.44 -0.78 9.52
C LYS A 167 3.39 -1.73 8.79
N LEU A 168 3.21 -1.92 7.48
CA LEU A 168 3.94 -2.93 6.69
C LEU A 168 5.07 -2.36 5.84
N SER A 169 4.94 -1.14 5.31
CA SER A 169 5.98 -0.55 4.46
C SER A 169 7.23 -0.11 5.23
N GLY A 170 7.47 -0.64 6.44
CA GLY A 170 8.56 -0.26 7.31
C GLY A 170 8.63 1.26 7.43
N GLY A 171 7.52 1.87 7.90
CA GLY A 171 7.16 3.31 7.94
C GLY A 171 8.15 4.25 8.65
N LEU A 172 9.42 4.06 8.33
CA LEU A 172 10.64 4.50 8.96
C LEU A 172 11.71 4.73 7.89
N ALA A 173 11.32 4.69 6.60
CA ALA A 173 12.19 4.90 5.47
C ALA A 173 12.49 6.40 5.31
N VAL A 174 13.63 6.82 5.87
CA VAL A 174 14.15 8.18 5.71
C VAL A 174 15.09 8.14 4.51
N ASP A 175 14.80 8.95 3.49
CA ASP A 175 15.59 9.00 2.25
C ASP A 175 15.76 7.63 1.55
N GLY A 176 14.69 6.83 1.53
CA GLY A 176 14.71 5.47 0.98
C GLY A 176 15.40 4.41 1.85
N VAL A 177 15.95 4.80 3.00
CA VAL A 177 16.62 3.89 3.94
C VAL A 177 15.71 3.53 5.11
N SER A 178 15.39 2.24 5.23
CA SER A 178 14.58 1.72 6.34
C SER A 178 15.33 1.78 7.68
N LEU A 179 14.77 2.54 8.62
CA LEU A 179 15.17 2.53 10.03
C LEU A 179 14.36 1.50 10.82
N THR A 180 14.84 1.10 12.00
CA THR A 180 14.03 0.36 12.98
C THR A 180 13.08 1.31 13.72
N PRO A 181 11.96 0.81 14.31
CA PRO A 181 11.00 1.68 14.99
C PRO A 181 11.66 2.61 16.02
N ARG A 182 12.58 2.06 16.81
CA ARG A 182 13.32 2.82 17.83
C ARG A 182 14.31 3.83 17.25
N GLU A 183 14.97 3.52 16.14
CA GLU A 183 15.85 4.47 15.44
C GLU A 183 15.05 5.68 14.93
N TYR A 184 13.89 5.44 14.32
CA TYR A 184 13.03 6.48 13.80
C TYR A 184 12.38 7.32 14.90
N GLU A 185 11.82 6.70 15.95
CA GLU A 185 11.24 7.41 17.10
C GLU A 185 12.28 8.35 17.75
N CYS A 186 13.51 7.87 17.96
CA CYS A 186 14.58 8.71 18.49
C CYS A 186 14.88 9.88 17.55
N LEU A 187 14.91 9.65 16.23
CA LEU A 187 15.16 10.68 15.23
C LEU A 187 14.02 11.70 15.15
N GLU A 188 12.76 11.29 15.32
CA GLU A 188 11.60 12.19 15.41
C GLU A 188 11.70 13.16 16.58
N TRP A 189 12.01 12.65 17.77
CA TRP A 189 12.16 13.49 18.94
C TRP A 189 13.36 14.43 18.81
N THR A 190 14.44 13.96 18.18
CA THR A 190 15.58 14.81 17.83
C THR A 190 15.17 15.95 16.88
N ALA A 191 14.32 15.67 15.88
CA ALA A 191 13.78 16.70 14.98
C ALA A 191 12.89 17.73 15.71
N LYS A 192 12.26 17.34 16.82
CA LYS A 192 11.53 18.22 17.74
C LYS A 192 12.44 18.96 18.75
N GLY A 193 13.76 18.88 18.58
CA GLY A 193 14.75 19.55 19.42
C GLY A 193 15.07 18.85 20.74
N LYS A 194 14.69 17.58 20.91
CA LYS A 194 14.95 16.83 22.15
C LYS A 194 16.37 16.27 22.21
N SER A 195 16.98 16.40 23.37
CA SER A 195 18.26 15.78 23.72
C SER A 195 18.13 14.26 23.92
N ALA A 196 19.23 13.52 23.85
CA ALA A 196 19.22 12.07 24.06
C ALA A 196 18.71 11.69 25.47
N TRP A 197 18.94 12.54 26.46
CA TRP A 197 18.42 12.39 27.81
C TRP A 197 16.90 12.56 27.84
N GLU A 198 16.36 13.64 27.27
CA GLU A 198 14.91 13.86 27.17
C GLU A 198 14.22 12.74 26.40
N ILE A 199 14.83 12.26 25.31
CA ILE A 199 14.34 11.13 24.52
C ILE A 199 14.28 9.86 25.39
N GLY A 200 15.32 9.61 26.19
CA GLY A 200 15.33 8.51 27.15
C GLY A 200 14.16 8.59 28.13
N CYS A 201 13.91 9.78 28.70
CA CYS A 201 12.77 10.02 29.59
C CYS A 201 11.43 9.80 28.88
N ILE A 202 11.26 10.29 27.65
CA ILE A 202 10.01 10.17 26.88
C ILE A 202 9.73 8.71 26.50
N LEU A 203 10.75 7.96 26.08
CA LEU A 203 10.59 6.59 25.56
C LEU A 203 10.76 5.51 26.64
N GLY A 204 11.04 5.87 27.88
CA GLY A 204 11.27 4.93 28.98
C GLY A 204 12.55 4.10 28.83
N ILE A 205 13.60 4.68 28.22
CA ILE A 205 14.90 4.02 28.00
C ILE A 205 16.05 4.84 28.58
N LYS A 206 17.22 4.22 28.77
CA LYS A 206 18.42 4.94 29.22
C LYS A 206 18.91 5.91 28.13
N GLU A 207 19.45 7.05 28.53
CA GLU A 207 20.07 8.04 27.62
C GLU A 207 21.05 7.38 26.63
N ARG A 208 21.92 6.49 27.13
CA ARG A 208 22.87 5.74 26.30
C ARG A 208 22.20 4.91 25.20
N THR A 209 21.00 4.38 25.47
CA THR A 209 20.23 3.57 24.52
C THR A 209 19.60 4.46 23.45
N ALA A 210 19.08 5.63 23.82
CA ALA A 210 18.62 6.63 22.87
C ALA A 210 19.77 7.12 21.96
N ALA A 211 20.94 7.39 22.54
CA ALA A 211 22.14 7.75 21.77
C ALA A 211 22.58 6.65 20.80
N PHE A 212 22.53 5.38 21.23
CA PHE A 212 22.83 4.22 20.39
C PHE A 212 21.88 4.12 19.18
N HIS A 213 20.58 4.28 19.38
CA HIS A 213 19.60 4.28 18.29
C HIS A 213 19.84 5.44 17.31
N LEU A 214 20.15 6.65 17.80
CA LEU A 214 20.50 7.78 16.94
C LEU A 214 21.78 7.55 16.13
N ASP A 215 22.78 6.90 16.71
CA ASP A 215 24.02 6.57 16.01
C ASP A 215 23.79 5.52 14.91
N ASN A 216 22.97 4.51 15.18
CA ASN A 216 22.59 3.53 14.15
C ASN A 216 21.76 4.18 13.03
N ALA A 217 20.84 5.08 13.37
CA ALA A 217 20.06 5.83 12.39
C ALA A 217 20.99 6.64 11.46
N LYS A 218 21.94 7.41 12.02
CA LYS A 218 22.94 8.16 11.23
C LYS A 218 23.76 7.25 10.32
N LYS A 219 24.24 6.11 10.85
CA LYS A 219 25.04 5.14 10.08
C LYS A 219 24.25 4.59 8.91
N LYS A 220 23.00 4.19 9.12
CA LYS A 220 22.12 3.69 8.05
C LYS A 220 21.86 4.75 6.99
N LEU A 221 21.62 5.99 7.41
CA LEU A 221 21.38 7.12 6.51
C LEU A 221 22.64 7.65 5.82
N GLY A 222 23.83 7.11 6.12
CA GLY A 222 25.08 7.57 5.52
C GLY A 222 25.50 8.98 5.91
N VAL A 223 25.01 9.50 7.04
CA VAL A 223 25.28 10.88 7.51
C VAL A 223 26.16 10.91 8.75
N ARG A 224 26.84 12.05 8.95
CA ARG A 224 27.79 12.22 10.07
C ARG A 224 27.15 12.85 11.29
N THR A 225 26.17 13.75 11.11
CA THR A 225 25.57 14.51 12.22
C THR A 225 24.09 14.19 12.40
N LYS A 226 23.59 14.39 13.63
CA LYS A 226 22.15 14.26 13.93
C LYS A 226 21.33 15.29 13.14
N ASN A 227 21.88 16.48 12.93
CA ASN A 227 21.25 17.53 12.12
C ASN A 227 21.06 17.10 10.67
N GLN A 228 22.08 16.47 10.05
CA GLN A 228 21.93 15.90 8.71
C GLN A 228 20.84 14.82 8.65
N ALA A 229 20.79 13.92 9.64
CA ALA A 229 19.73 12.91 9.74
C ALA A 229 18.34 13.54 9.90
N VAL A 230 18.23 14.62 10.69
CA VAL A 230 17.00 15.40 10.85
C VAL A 230 16.62 16.12 9.56
N THR A 231 17.58 16.67 8.81
CA THR A 231 17.33 17.27 7.49
C THR A 231 16.78 16.23 6.53
N LEU A 232 17.37 15.03 6.45
CA LEU A 232 16.84 13.93 5.63
C LEU A 232 15.43 13.52 6.07
N LEU A 233 15.19 13.43 7.38
CA LEU A 233 13.85 13.17 7.92
C LEU A 233 12.86 14.28 7.53
N ALA A 234 13.25 15.55 7.65
CA ALA A 234 12.43 16.70 7.30
C ALA A 234 12.15 16.72 5.80
N SER A 235 13.15 16.55 4.94
CA SER A 235 12.96 16.42 3.48
C SER A 235 12.06 15.23 3.12
N SER A 236 12.13 14.14 3.89
CA SER A 236 11.25 12.98 3.73
C SER A 236 9.80 13.23 4.19
N ARG A 237 9.57 14.28 5.00
CA ARG A 237 8.28 14.70 5.59
C ARG A 237 7.67 15.93 4.94
N SER A 238 8.46 16.88 4.45
CA SER A 238 7.99 18.07 3.75
C SER A 238 7.37 17.71 2.39
N SER A 239 7.51 16.47 1.95
CA SER A 239 6.73 15.88 0.86
C SER A 239 5.30 15.45 1.27
N ILE A 240 4.89 15.65 2.53
CA ILE A 240 3.59 15.23 3.11
C ILE A 240 2.61 16.42 3.25
N LEU A 241 3.06 17.67 3.15
CA LEU A 241 2.20 18.85 3.00
C LEU A 241 2.21 19.28 1.54
#